data_AF-A0A9E1KWT9-F1
#
_entry.id   AF-A0A9E1KWT9-F1
#
_cell.length_a   1.000
_cell.length_b   1.000
_cell.length_c   1.000
_cell.angle_alpha   90.00
_cell.angle_beta   90.00
_cell.angle_gamma   90.00
#
_symmetry.space_group_name_H-M   'P 1'
#
loop_
_entity.id
_entity.type
_entity.pdbx_description
1 polymer ?
#
loop_
_entity_poly.entity_id
_entity_poly.type
_entity_poly.pdbx_seq_one_letter_code
_entity_poly.pdbx_strand_id
1 'polypeptide(L)'
;MKKENFDFKKHFSADADYKELFKIIRMQGYKIDTINNIQISQDSLISIVSTVDLKTGDNEKILVYGISGKPTNNQMREVAYNDDSDINVRIITSYHSDKYECKDKINKVMAKTFANLLNNCQMETFFIEIVASKDKDSNNSFSYTNMMGPYNQTQTNYQELPPQILFQKGEIWEYFNQYAYENDPSGPFADWECENLPGLDPDHWLFVRPDYVDSVGCAWDENGMSLIVEEISEEEQQKLKNLFQNRKTELEETFEDSKIIFQPEPCKLIITIDERPLSEFIDLPLEQNKIMLEKLAEYQMLFYHKFCLSQ
;
A
#
# COMPACT_ATOMS: atom_id res chain seq x y z
N MET A 1 -12.11 -12.30 27.06
CA MET A 1 -11.49 -11.00 27.41
C MET A 1 -12.34 -9.91 26.79
N LYS A 2 -12.73 -8.88 27.56
CA LYS A 2 -13.41 -7.71 26.98
C LYS A 2 -12.41 -7.00 26.07
N LYS A 3 -12.81 -6.64 24.84
CA LYS A 3 -12.05 -5.69 24.01
C LYS A 3 -11.91 -4.41 24.82
N GLU A 4 -10.69 -4.05 25.19
CA GLU A 4 -10.44 -2.68 25.64
C GLU A 4 -10.47 -1.81 24.39
N ASN A 5 -11.56 -1.07 24.22
CA ASN A 5 -11.68 -0.10 23.15
C ASN A 5 -10.85 1.12 23.55
N PHE A 6 -9.85 1.46 22.73
CA PHE A 6 -9.15 2.73 22.83
C PHE A 6 -10.07 3.84 22.33
N ASP A 7 -10.39 4.76 23.23
CA ASP A 7 -11.20 5.93 22.91
C ASP A 7 -10.27 7.06 22.46
N PHE A 8 -10.13 7.24 21.15
CA PHE A 8 -9.30 8.31 20.56
C PHE A 8 -9.71 9.70 21.02
N LYS A 9 -11.01 9.94 21.20
CA LYS A 9 -11.51 11.24 21.65
C LYS A 9 -11.02 11.53 23.07
N LYS A 10 -11.09 10.54 23.95
CA LYS A 10 -10.58 10.66 25.31
C LYS A 10 -9.06 10.78 25.32
N HIS A 11 -8.38 9.98 24.52
CA HIS A 11 -6.92 9.92 24.47
C HIS A 11 -6.28 11.13 23.81
N PHE A 12 -6.96 11.86 22.94
CA PHE A 12 -6.45 13.10 22.33
C PHE A 12 -7.22 14.34 22.80
N SER A 13 -7.62 14.34 24.07
CA SER A 13 -8.41 15.42 24.68
C SER A 13 -7.58 16.52 25.32
N ALA A 14 -6.29 16.28 25.60
CA ALA A 14 -5.43 17.23 26.30
C ALA A 14 -4.02 17.34 25.70
N ASP A 15 -3.36 18.48 25.93
CA ASP A 15 -1.99 18.76 25.48
C ASP A 15 -0.98 17.68 25.85
N ALA A 16 -1.14 17.05 27.02
CA ALA A 16 -0.22 16.02 27.51
C ALA A 16 -0.15 14.82 26.55
N ASP A 17 -1.27 14.46 25.94
CA ASP A 17 -1.37 13.32 25.05
C ASP A 17 -0.64 13.58 23.72
N TYR A 18 -0.78 14.79 23.18
CA TYR A 18 -0.05 15.23 21.99
C TYR A 18 1.45 15.42 22.24
N LYS A 19 1.86 15.81 23.46
CA LYS A 19 3.29 15.94 23.80
C LYS A 19 4.03 14.61 23.71
N GLU A 20 3.40 13.50 24.08
CA GLU A 20 4.01 12.18 23.88
C GLU A 20 4.15 11.85 22.39
N LEU A 21 3.11 12.14 21.59
CA LEU A 21 3.16 12.00 20.13
C LEU A 21 4.31 12.82 19.51
N PHE A 22 4.44 14.08 19.91
CA PHE A 22 5.46 15.00 19.41
C PHE A 22 6.88 14.58 19.78
N LYS A 23 7.08 13.90 20.92
CA LYS A 23 8.40 13.33 21.25
C LYS A 23 8.87 12.32 20.20
N ILE A 24 7.96 11.50 19.67
CA ILE A 24 8.28 10.42 18.72
C ILE A 24 8.65 10.98 17.36
N ILE A 25 7.96 12.04 16.93
CA ILE A 25 8.23 12.71 15.65
C ILE A 25 9.31 13.80 15.75
N ARG A 26 9.95 13.95 16.92
CA ARG A 26 11.06 14.87 17.23
C ARG A 26 10.68 16.36 17.33
N MET A 27 9.42 16.67 17.65
CA MET A 27 8.89 18.02 17.87
C MET A 27 8.83 18.42 19.36
N GLN A 28 9.85 18.09 20.15
CA GLN A 28 9.85 18.30 21.61
C GLN A 28 9.92 19.79 22.04
N GLY A 29 10.36 20.66 21.14
CA GLY A 29 10.49 22.11 21.37
C GLY A 29 9.23 22.93 21.04
N TYR A 30 8.13 22.28 20.70
CA TYR A 30 6.93 22.97 20.23
C TYR A 30 5.93 23.20 21.37
N LYS A 31 5.39 24.41 21.42
CA LYS A 31 4.27 24.77 22.30
C LYS A 31 2.96 24.59 21.54
N ILE A 32 2.00 23.88 22.13
CA ILE A 32 0.64 23.79 21.61
C ILE A 32 -0.11 25.08 21.95
N ASP A 33 -0.71 25.70 20.95
CA ASP A 33 -1.53 26.90 21.11
C ASP A 33 -3.02 26.57 21.07
N THR A 34 -3.47 25.80 20.08
CA THR A 34 -4.88 25.41 19.93
C THR A 34 -4.99 23.98 19.43
N ILE A 35 -5.97 23.24 19.97
CA ILE A 35 -6.38 21.92 19.50
C ILE A 35 -7.83 22.02 19.04
N ASN A 36 -8.10 21.67 17.78
CA ASN A 36 -9.45 21.53 17.26
C ASN A 36 -9.73 20.06 16.93
N ASN A 37 -10.58 19.43 17.72
CA ASN A 37 -10.94 18.01 17.59
C ASN A 37 -12.28 17.87 16.84
N ILE A 38 -12.26 17.12 15.74
CA ILE A 38 -13.40 16.82 14.88
C ILE A 38 -13.65 15.30 14.91
N GLN A 39 -14.74 14.90 15.57
CA GLN A 39 -15.14 13.48 15.57
C GLN A 39 -15.75 13.12 14.22
N ILE A 40 -15.18 12.13 13.54
CA ILE A 40 -15.68 11.66 12.23
C ILE A 40 -16.62 10.47 12.42
N SER A 41 -16.24 9.49 13.25
CA SER A 41 -17.07 8.33 13.60
C SER A 41 -16.80 7.86 15.02
N GLN A 42 -17.43 6.78 15.50
CA GLN A 42 -17.09 6.22 16.82
C GLN A 42 -15.62 5.76 16.92
N ASP A 43 -15.01 5.44 15.78
CA ASP A 43 -13.69 4.82 15.68
C ASP A 43 -12.64 5.77 15.09
N SER A 44 -12.99 7.03 14.77
CA SER A 44 -12.06 7.97 14.13
C SER A 44 -12.22 9.42 14.58
N LEU A 45 -11.09 10.11 14.70
CA LEU A 45 -10.95 11.50 15.14
C LEU A 45 -9.93 12.21 14.27
N ILE A 46 -10.27 13.38 13.73
CA ILE A 46 -9.29 14.33 13.16
C ILE A 46 -9.02 15.41 14.20
N SER A 47 -7.75 15.71 14.44
CA SER A 47 -7.32 16.84 15.26
C SER A 47 -6.43 17.76 14.45
N ILE A 48 -6.76 19.04 14.43
CA ILE A 48 -5.89 20.09 13.90
C ILE A 48 -5.24 20.79 15.08
N VAL A 49 -3.93 20.66 15.20
CA VAL A 49 -3.12 21.17 16.31
C VAL A 49 -2.24 22.29 15.79
N SER A 50 -2.49 23.52 16.26
CA SER A 50 -1.60 24.66 15.98
C SER A 50 -0.53 24.72 17.05
N THR A 51 0.72 24.86 16.61
CA THR A 51 1.90 24.86 17.46
C THR A 51 2.84 25.99 17.09
N VAL A 52 3.74 26.34 18.01
CA VAL A 52 4.83 27.30 17.81
C VAL A 52 6.14 26.63 18.18
N ASP A 53 7.13 26.64 17.28
CA ASP A 53 8.49 26.26 17.63
C ASP A 53 9.07 27.30 18.60
N LEU A 54 9.37 26.90 19.83
CA LEU A 54 9.92 27.80 20.85
C LEU A 54 11.32 28.32 20.50
N LYS A 55 12.02 27.70 19.56
CA LYS A 55 13.36 28.09 19.12
C LYS A 55 13.34 29.14 18.02
N THR A 56 12.50 28.95 16.99
CA THR A 56 12.45 29.86 15.84
C THR A 56 11.30 30.87 15.92
N GLY A 57 10.24 30.53 16.65
CA GLY A 57 8.98 31.28 16.69
C GLY A 57 8.04 30.96 15.52
N ASP A 58 8.37 29.98 14.68
CA ASP A 58 7.55 29.60 13.52
C ASP A 58 6.28 28.87 13.97
N ASN A 59 5.18 29.13 13.26
CA ASN A 59 3.92 28.46 13.48
C ASN A 59 3.84 27.20 12.60
N GLU A 60 3.40 26.10 13.19
CA GLU A 60 3.10 24.87 12.46
C GLU A 60 1.69 24.37 12.79
N LYS A 61 0.93 24.02 11.75
CA LYS A 61 -0.32 23.28 11.88
C LYS A 61 -0.09 21.81 11.58
N ILE A 62 -0.50 20.98 12.51
CA ILE A 62 -0.32 19.53 12.48
C ILE A 62 -1.71 18.88 12.40
N LEU A 63 -1.92 18.03 11.40
CA LEU A 63 -3.09 17.18 11.32
C LEU A 63 -2.77 15.83 11.98
N VAL A 64 -3.52 15.46 13.01
CA VAL A 64 -3.46 14.13 13.63
C VAL A 64 -4.74 13.40 13.29
N TYR A 65 -4.64 12.28 12.56
CA TYR A 65 -5.76 11.40 12.30
C TYR A 65 -5.67 10.16 13.17
N GLY A 66 -6.57 10.05 14.14
CA GLY A 66 -6.69 8.92 15.05
C GLY A 66 -7.71 7.89 14.57
N ILE A 67 -7.28 6.64 14.44
CA ILE A 67 -8.09 5.52 13.93
C ILE A 67 -8.02 4.32 14.86
N SER A 68 -9.18 3.85 15.32
CA SER A 68 -9.34 2.57 16.01
C SER A 68 -9.33 1.44 14.98
N GLY A 69 -8.36 0.53 15.08
CA GLY A 69 -8.06 -0.45 14.06
C GLY A 69 -6.97 0.02 13.08
N LYS A 70 -6.87 -0.65 11.93
CA LYS A 70 -5.94 -0.28 10.86
C LYS A 70 -6.59 0.77 9.94
N PRO A 71 -5.84 1.78 9.44
CA PRO A 71 -6.38 2.78 8.52
C PRO A 71 -6.86 2.13 7.21
N THR A 72 -8.04 2.51 6.75
CA THR A 72 -8.55 2.12 5.41
C THR A 72 -8.01 3.05 4.33
N ASN A 73 -7.99 2.63 3.06
CA ASN A 73 -7.53 3.50 1.97
C ASN A 73 -8.35 4.79 1.86
N ASN A 74 -9.67 4.73 2.01
CA ASN A 74 -10.52 5.93 2.00
C ASN A 74 -10.07 6.94 3.07
N GLN A 75 -9.82 6.48 4.29
CA GLN A 75 -9.33 7.31 5.39
C GLN A 75 -7.95 7.91 5.08
N MET A 76 -7.06 7.14 4.47
CA MET A 76 -5.74 7.67 4.09
C MET A 76 -5.88 8.74 3.00
N ARG A 77 -6.66 8.49 1.94
CA ARG A 77 -6.92 9.50 0.90
C ARG A 77 -7.52 10.77 1.48
N GLU A 78 -8.45 10.67 2.43
CA GLU A 78 -8.95 11.84 3.15
C GLU A 78 -7.82 12.66 3.80
N VAL A 79 -6.78 12.03 4.36
CA VAL A 79 -5.63 12.75 4.96
C VAL A 79 -4.77 13.47 3.92
N ALA A 80 -4.54 12.86 2.76
CA ALA A 80 -3.68 13.46 1.74
C ALA A 80 -4.35 14.59 0.98
N TYR A 81 -5.60 14.39 0.59
CA TYR A 81 -6.34 15.26 -0.32
C TYR A 81 -7.33 16.18 0.40
N ASN A 82 -7.24 16.28 1.74
CA ASN A 82 -7.98 17.32 2.43
C ASN A 82 -7.47 18.69 1.95
N ASP A 83 -8.39 19.52 1.43
CA ASP A 83 -8.12 20.82 0.81
C ASP A 83 -7.65 21.91 1.80
N ASP A 84 -7.45 21.58 3.08
CA ASP A 84 -6.83 22.48 4.05
C ASP A 84 -5.34 22.70 3.72
N SER A 85 -5.11 23.65 2.81
CA SER A 85 -3.81 24.07 2.25
C SER A 85 -2.75 24.53 3.26
N ASP A 86 -3.08 24.62 4.55
CA ASP A 86 -2.20 25.15 5.60
C ASP A 86 -1.61 24.07 6.53
N ILE A 87 -1.77 22.77 6.24
CA ILE A 87 -1.21 21.69 7.08
C ILE A 87 0.26 21.42 6.76
N ASN A 88 1.14 21.69 7.73
CA ASN A 88 2.59 21.46 7.64
C ASN A 88 2.95 19.98 7.84
N VAL A 89 2.41 19.35 8.88
CA VAL A 89 2.75 17.98 9.29
C VAL A 89 1.48 17.13 9.39
N ARG A 90 1.54 15.89 8.90
CA ARG A 90 0.45 14.91 8.96
C ARG A 90 0.88 13.73 9.82
N ILE A 91 0.02 13.29 10.73
CA ILE A 91 0.26 12.12 11.58
C ILE A 91 -0.94 11.19 11.50
N ILE A 92 -0.74 10.00 10.96
CA ILE A 92 -1.74 8.92 10.96
C ILE A 92 -1.43 8.05 12.18
N THR A 93 -2.34 8.00 13.15
CA THR A 93 -2.21 7.17 14.35
C THR A 93 -3.23 6.04 14.32
N SER A 94 -2.77 4.81 14.55
CA SER A 94 -3.64 3.63 14.56
C SER A 94 -3.50 2.88 15.87
N TYR A 95 -4.63 2.49 16.49
CA TYR A 95 -4.63 1.67 17.70
C TYR A 95 -5.12 0.26 17.41
N HIS A 96 -4.48 -0.72 18.04
CA HIS A 96 -4.96 -2.09 18.07
C HIS A 96 -4.68 -2.74 19.43
N SER A 97 -5.72 -3.31 20.04
CA SER A 97 -5.60 -4.09 21.28
C SER A 97 -5.02 -5.47 20.95
N ASP A 98 -3.83 -5.78 21.44
CA ASP A 98 -3.06 -7.02 21.29
C ASP A 98 -3.78 -8.33 20.85
N LYS A 99 -3.09 -9.13 20.01
CA LYS A 99 -3.33 -10.55 19.63
C LYS A 99 -4.16 -10.89 18.40
N TYR A 100 -4.47 -9.95 17.51
CA TYR A 100 -4.88 -10.38 16.17
C TYR A 100 -3.61 -10.70 15.35
N GLU A 101 -3.30 -12.00 15.29
CA GLU A 101 -2.52 -12.59 14.20
C GLU A 101 -2.97 -11.94 12.89
N CYS A 102 -2.07 -11.15 12.29
CA CYS A 102 -1.77 -11.08 10.87
C CYS A 102 -2.89 -11.21 9.83
N LYS A 103 -4.16 -10.88 10.12
CA LYS A 103 -5.24 -10.99 9.12
C LYS A 103 -5.41 -9.76 8.24
N ASP A 104 -4.83 -8.62 8.63
CA ASP A 104 -5.07 -7.34 7.95
C ASP A 104 -3.75 -6.61 7.66
N LYS A 105 -2.78 -7.36 7.09
CA LYS A 105 -1.47 -6.84 6.70
C LYS A 105 -1.58 -5.77 5.62
N ILE A 106 -2.53 -5.92 4.71
CA ILE A 106 -2.75 -5.04 3.56
C ILE A 106 -2.97 -3.60 4.03
N ASN A 107 -3.90 -3.37 4.95
CA ASN A 107 -4.16 -2.04 5.51
C ASN A 107 -2.92 -1.41 6.18
N LYS A 108 -2.06 -2.23 6.79
CA LYS A 108 -0.80 -1.77 7.40
C LYS A 108 0.25 -1.41 6.34
N VAL A 109 0.44 -2.25 5.32
CA VAL A 109 1.38 -1.96 4.23
C VAL A 109 0.92 -0.72 3.47
N MET A 110 -0.37 -0.66 3.12
CA MET A 110 -0.97 0.51 2.50
C MET A 110 -0.75 1.79 3.31
N ALA A 111 -0.89 1.77 4.63
CA ALA A 111 -0.62 2.93 5.48
C ALA A 111 0.85 3.38 5.48
N LYS A 112 1.79 2.44 5.46
CA LYS A 112 3.21 2.77 5.31
C LYS A 112 3.50 3.35 3.93
N THR A 113 3.04 2.68 2.87
CA THR A 113 3.21 3.08 1.47
C THR A 113 2.63 4.47 1.22
N PHE A 114 1.45 4.73 1.77
CA PHE A 114 0.80 6.04 1.70
C PHE A 114 1.63 7.13 2.37
N ALA A 115 2.08 6.90 3.61
CA ALA A 115 2.93 7.85 4.32
C ALA A 115 4.26 8.09 3.58
N ASN A 116 4.86 7.04 3.00
CA ASN A 116 6.07 7.17 2.20
C ASN A 116 5.84 8.04 0.96
N LEU A 117 4.74 7.81 0.25
CA LEU A 117 4.36 8.60 -0.92
C LEU A 117 4.17 10.07 -0.60
N LEU A 118 3.46 10.39 0.48
CA LEU A 118 3.31 11.78 0.93
C LEU A 118 4.66 12.44 1.25
N ASN A 119 5.54 11.72 1.95
CA ASN A 119 6.89 12.21 2.22
C ASN A 119 7.69 12.47 0.93
N ASN A 120 7.57 11.58 -0.07
CA ASN A 120 8.18 11.75 -1.38
C ASN A 120 7.61 12.95 -2.17
N CYS A 121 6.38 13.36 -1.86
CA CYS A 121 5.75 14.58 -2.37
C CYS A 121 6.04 15.82 -1.50
N GLN A 122 7.05 15.74 -0.62
CA GLN A 122 7.45 16.82 0.30
C GLN A 122 6.36 17.20 1.31
N MET A 123 5.41 16.30 1.58
CA MET A 123 4.38 16.45 2.60
C MET A 123 4.78 15.65 3.83
N GLU A 124 5.34 16.32 4.84
CA GLU A 124 5.86 15.64 6.04
C GLU A 124 4.76 14.82 6.72
N THR A 125 4.92 13.50 6.66
CA THR A 125 3.90 12.53 7.08
C THR A 125 4.48 11.43 7.94
N PHE A 126 3.80 11.14 9.05
CA PHE A 126 4.14 10.07 9.97
C PHE A 126 3.03 9.03 10.03
N PHE A 127 3.39 7.75 10.06
CA PHE A 127 2.49 6.68 10.46
C PHE A 127 2.94 6.09 11.80
N ILE A 128 2.07 6.16 12.80
CA ILE A 128 2.37 5.78 14.19
C ILE A 128 1.37 4.72 14.66
N GLU A 129 1.88 3.61 15.16
CA GLU A 129 1.08 2.58 15.82
C GLU A 129 1.06 2.81 17.33
N ILE A 130 -0.15 2.87 17.90
CA ILE A 130 -0.41 2.89 19.33
C ILE A 130 -0.71 1.46 19.78
N VAL A 131 0.02 1.00 20.79
CA VAL A 131 -0.11 -0.35 21.36
C VAL A 131 -0.40 -0.21 22.85
N ALA A 132 -1.29 -1.06 23.38
CA ALA A 132 -1.46 -1.14 24.82
C ALA A 132 -0.16 -1.68 25.45
N SER A 133 0.43 -0.94 26.37
CA SER A 133 1.60 -1.41 27.10
C SER A 133 1.21 -2.56 28.02
N LYS A 134 2.07 -3.58 28.09
CA LYS A 134 1.89 -4.75 28.97
C LYS A 134 2.37 -4.53 30.40
N ASP A 135 2.82 -3.32 30.75
CA ASP A 135 3.33 -3.06 32.09
C ASP A 135 2.20 -3.14 33.12
N LYS A 136 2.34 -4.16 34.00
CA LYS A 136 1.34 -4.59 34.98
C LYS A 136 1.04 -3.56 36.08
N ASP A 137 1.83 -2.50 36.20
CA ASP A 137 1.80 -1.57 37.32
C ASP A 137 1.11 -0.23 37.01
N SER A 138 0.67 -0.01 35.77
CA SER A 138 -0.14 1.16 35.39
C SER A 138 -1.40 0.71 34.68
N ASN A 139 -2.57 0.98 35.26
CA ASN A 139 -3.82 0.90 34.52
C ASN A 139 -3.71 1.80 33.27
N ASN A 140 -3.71 1.19 32.08
CA ASN A 140 -3.77 1.82 30.77
C ASN A 140 -2.57 2.69 30.37
N SER A 141 -1.34 2.17 30.39
CA SER A 141 -0.26 2.82 29.62
C SER A 141 -0.30 2.40 28.16
N PHE A 142 -0.08 3.35 27.25
CA PHE A 142 0.04 3.12 25.81
C PHE A 142 1.48 3.40 25.38
N SER A 143 2.01 2.58 24.48
CA SER A 143 3.26 2.84 23.79
C SER A 143 2.97 3.24 22.35
N TYR A 144 3.90 3.99 21.77
CA TYR A 144 3.81 4.45 20.40
C TYR A 144 5.02 3.96 19.64
N THR A 145 4.80 3.47 18.43
CA THR A 145 5.85 3.00 17.52
C THR A 145 5.77 3.81 16.24
N ASN A 146 6.85 4.49 15.87
CA ASN A 146 6.95 5.12 14.56
C ASN A 146 7.16 4.03 13.51
N MET A 147 6.17 3.87 12.62
CA MET A 147 6.17 2.88 11.56
C MET A 147 6.70 3.43 10.24
N MET A 148 6.51 4.72 9.98
CA MET A 148 6.98 5.44 8.80
C MET A 148 7.11 6.94 9.11
N GLY A 149 8.15 7.58 8.57
CA GLY A 149 8.36 9.03 8.69
C GLY A 149 9.34 9.54 7.63
N PRO A 150 9.54 10.87 7.53
CA PRO A 150 10.35 11.50 6.49
C PRO A 150 11.85 11.14 6.57
N TYR A 151 12.30 10.56 7.67
CA TYR A 151 13.72 10.38 7.98
C TYR A 151 14.41 9.21 7.23
N ASN A 152 13.67 8.43 6.44
CA ASN A 152 14.15 7.26 5.69
C ASN A 152 13.87 7.33 4.18
N GLN A 153 13.73 8.53 3.59
CA GLN A 153 13.36 8.67 2.17
C GLN A 153 14.32 7.92 1.23
N THR A 154 13.76 7.03 0.42
CA THR A 154 14.34 6.69 -0.89
C THR A 154 14.28 7.94 -1.79
N GLN A 155 15.31 8.16 -2.61
CA GLN A 155 15.65 9.44 -3.27
C GLN A 155 14.64 10.00 -4.28
N THR A 156 13.38 9.55 -4.29
CA THR A 156 12.42 9.89 -5.32
C THR A 156 11.56 11.07 -4.88
N ASN A 157 11.99 12.29 -5.25
CA ASN A 157 11.26 13.52 -4.96
C ASN A 157 10.24 13.81 -6.07
N TYR A 158 8.95 13.68 -5.74
CA TYR A 158 7.86 14.12 -6.61
C TYR A 158 7.54 15.58 -6.34
N GLN A 159 7.24 16.32 -7.42
CA GLN A 159 6.87 17.73 -7.33
C GLN A 159 5.42 17.92 -6.92
N GLU A 160 4.55 16.95 -7.22
CA GLU A 160 3.12 17.01 -6.98
C GLU A 160 2.62 15.69 -6.41
N LEU A 161 1.59 15.78 -5.57
CA LEU A 161 0.85 14.62 -5.12
C LEU A 161 0.21 13.92 -6.33
N PRO A 162 0.35 12.59 -6.49
CA PRO A 162 -0.36 11.87 -7.54
C PRO A 162 -1.87 12.12 -7.46
N PRO A 163 -2.65 11.98 -8.54
CA PRO A 163 -4.11 11.99 -8.44
C PRO A 163 -4.65 10.80 -7.64
N GLN A 164 -5.82 10.97 -6.99
CA GLN A 164 -6.45 9.95 -6.11
C GLN A 164 -6.58 8.58 -6.77
N ILE A 165 -6.83 8.58 -8.08
CA ILE A 165 -6.97 7.38 -8.88
C ILE A 165 -5.73 6.48 -8.82
N LEU A 166 -4.52 7.03 -8.74
CA LEU A 166 -3.30 6.24 -8.63
C LEU A 166 -3.20 5.50 -7.28
N PHE A 167 -3.77 6.07 -6.22
CA PHE A 167 -3.83 5.39 -4.92
C PHE A 167 -4.87 4.26 -4.91
N GLN A 168 -5.96 4.40 -5.67
CA GLN A 168 -6.93 3.31 -5.87
C GLN A 168 -6.29 2.15 -6.65
N LYS A 169 -5.54 2.46 -7.73
CA LYS A 169 -4.74 1.44 -8.44
C LYS A 169 -3.74 0.76 -7.52
N GLY A 170 -3.04 1.55 -6.71
CA GLY A 170 -2.08 1.05 -5.71
C GLY A 170 -2.68 0.04 -4.73
N GLU A 171 -3.86 0.31 -4.20
CA GLU A 171 -4.56 -0.60 -3.27
C GLU A 171 -4.91 -1.95 -3.91
N ILE A 172 -5.36 -1.92 -5.17
CA ILE A 172 -5.67 -3.11 -5.96
C ILE A 172 -4.42 -3.99 -6.11
N TRP A 173 -3.29 -3.38 -6.49
CA TRP A 173 -2.03 -4.11 -6.71
C TRP A 173 -1.38 -4.57 -5.41
N GLU A 174 -1.48 -3.80 -4.33
CA GLU A 174 -0.99 -4.23 -3.02
C GLU A 174 -1.77 -5.43 -2.50
N TYR A 175 -3.10 -5.45 -2.71
CA TYR A 175 -3.91 -6.62 -2.39
C TYR A 175 -3.45 -7.85 -3.18
N PHE A 176 -3.28 -7.68 -4.49
CA PHE A 176 -2.79 -8.72 -5.37
C PHE A 176 -1.45 -9.31 -4.90
N ASN A 177 -0.47 -8.46 -4.60
CA ASN A 177 0.86 -8.87 -4.15
C ASN A 177 0.78 -9.62 -2.81
N GLN A 178 0.04 -9.08 -1.85
CA GLN A 178 -0.11 -9.73 -0.54
C GLN A 178 -0.78 -11.10 -0.68
N TYR A 179 -1.80 -11.22 -1.53
CA TYR A 179 -2.48 -12.50 -1.77
C TYR A 179 -1.54 -13.50 -2.44
N ALA A 180 -0.82 -13.09 -3.49
CA ALA A 180 0.13 -13.95 -4.19
C ALA A 180 1.24 -14.43 -3.25
N TYR A 181 1.79 -13.54 -2.42
CA TYR A 181 2.80 -13.89 -1.41
C TYR A 181 2.29 -14.87 -0.36
N GLU A 182 1.06 -14.69 0.15
CA GLU A 182 0.52 -15.58 1.18
C GLU A 182 0.24 -16.99 0.66
N ASN A 183 -0.08 -17.13 -0.63
CA ASN A 183 -0.38 -18.42 -1.26
C ASN A 183 0.85 -19.10 -1.87
N ASP A 184 1.87 -18.34 -2.28
CA ASP A 184 3.17 -18.87 -2.71
C ASP A 184 4.34 -18.03 -2.17
N PRO A 185 4.69 -18.19 -0.87
CA PRO A 185 5.78 -17.43 -0.24
C PRO A 185 7.16 -17.71 -0.83
N SER A 186 7.33 -18.85 -1.51
CA SER A 186 8.56 -19.22 -2.24
C SER A 186 8.58 -18.69 -3.67
N GLY A 187 7.41 -18.31 -4.17
CA GLY A 187 7.17 -17.82 -5.50
C GLY A 187 7.86 -16.49 -5.75
N PRO A 188 7.82 -16.02 -7.00
CA PRO A 188 8.46 -14.77 -7.40
C PRO A 188 8.09 -13.57 -6.48
N PHE A 189 6.89 -13.58 -5.90
CA PHE A 189 6.24 -12.52 -5.12
C PHE A 189 6.80 -12.25 -3.72
N ALA A 190 7.84 -12.97 -3.27
CA ALA A 190 8.28 -13.01 -1.87
C ALA A 190 8.77 -11.67 -1.28
N ASP A 191 9.20 -10.72 -2.11
CA ASP A 191 10.02 -9.61 -1.65
C ASP A 191 9.50 -8.21 -2.02
N TRP A 192 8.26 -8.05 -2.49
CA TRP A 192 7.77 -6.73 -2.91
C TRP A 192 6.77 -6.10 -1.93
N GLU A 193 7.25 -5.14 -1.13
CA GLU A 193 6.39 -4.08 -0.59
C GLU A 193 6.25 -3.01 -1.70
N CYS A 194 5.04 -2.51 -2.00
CA CYS A 194 4.86 -1.39 -2.92
C CYS A 194 5.45 -0.11 -2.30
N GLU A 195 6.77 0.01 -2.27
CA GLU A 195 7.45 1.16 -1.68
C GLU A 195 7.43 2.38 -2.61
N ASN A 196 7.10 2.18 -3.90
CA ASN A 196 7.19 3.18 -4.97
C ASN A 196 5.91 3.28 -5.82
N LEU A 197 4.77 3.55 -5.18
CA LEU A 197 3.51 3.91 -5.87
C LEU A 197 3.67 4.93 -7.01
N PRO A 198 4.53 5.95 -6.88
CA PRO A 198 4.91 6.78 -8.00
C PRO A 198 6.20 6.23 -8.63
N GLY A 199 6.25 6.15 -9.96
CA GLY A 199 7.45 5.74 -10.72
C GLY A 199 7.33 4.38 -11.41
N LEU A 200 6.35 3.56 -11.05
CA LEU A 200 5.97 2.36 -11.79
C LEU A 200 4.75 2.69 -12.64
N ASP A 201 4.73 2.26 -13.90
CA ASP A 201 3.56 2.37 -14.76
C ASP A 201 2.38 1.71 -14.03
N PRO A 202 1.38 2.47 -13.56
CA PRO A 202 0.33 1.95 -12.68
C PRO A 202 -0.56 0.92 -13.40
N ASP A 203 -0.49 0.89 -14.73
CA ASP A 203 -1.22 -0.03 -15.59
C ASP A 203 -0.38 -1.28 -15.94
N HIS A 204 0.93 -1.27 -15.63
CA HIS A 204 1.85 -2.36 -15.93
C HIS A 204 2.74 -2.70 -14.73
N TRP A 205 2.43 -3.80 -14.05
CA TRP A 205 3.23 -4.34 -12.97
C TRP A 205 4.06 -5.52 -13.47
N LEU A 206 5.26 -5.20 -13.96
CA LEU A 206 6.23 -6.21 -14.36
C LEU A 206 6.96 -6.74 -13.13
N PHE A 207 6.84 -8.04 -12.87
CA PHE A 207 7.73 -8.72 -11.96
C PHE A 207 9.03 -9.06 -12.69
N VAL A 208 10.15 -8.59 -12.15
CA VAL A 208 11.50 -8.93 -12.62
C VAL A 208 12.26 -9.48 -11.41
N ARG A 209 12.50 -10.80 -11.36
CA ARG A 209 13.45 -11.33 -10.38
C ARG A 209 14.87 -11.06 -10.91
N PRO A 210 15.78 -10.49 -10.12
CA PRO A 210 17.16 -10.28 -10.55
C PRO A 210 17.89 -11.60 -10.89
N ASP A 211 17.40 -12.72 -10.34
CA ASP A 211 18.08 -14.01 -10.36
C ASP A 211 17.49 -14.99 -11.40
N TYR A 212 16.31 -14.69 -11.93
CA TYR A 212 15.61 -15.48 -12.95
C TYR A 212 15.28 -14.56 -14.09
N VAL A 213 16.00 -14.72 -15.18
CA VAL A 213 15.82 -13.91 -16.38
C VAL A 213 14.61 -14.47 -17.14
N ASP A 214 13.41 -14.20 -16.63
CA ASP A 214 12.11 -14.22 -17.31
C ASP A 214 11.23 -13.17 -16.58
N SER A 215 10.63 -12.19 -17.27
CA SER A 215 9.77 -11.19 -16.61
C SER A 215 8.29 -11.52 -16.76
N VAL A 216 7.72 -12.19 -15.74
CA VAL A 216 6.31 -12.56 -15.68
C VAL A 216 5.52 -11.49 -14.92
N GLY A 217 5.04 -10.46 -15.61
CA GLY A 217 4.23 -9.40 -15.03
C GLY A 217 2.72 -9.56 -15.20
N CYS A 218 1.99 -8.64 -14.62
CA CYS A 218 0.57 -8.43 -14.85
C CYS A 218 0.36 -7.00 -15.34
N ALA A 219 -0.58 -6.82 -16.26
CA ALA A 219 -1.04 -5.51 -16.68
C ALA A 219 -2.55 -5.41 -16.53
N TRP A 220 -3.02 -4.21 -16.21
CA TRP A 220 -4.43 -3.92 -16.19
C TRP A 220 -4.67 -2.53 -16.75
N ASP A 221 -5.04 -2.48 -18.02
CA ASP A 221 -5.17 -1.26 -18.79
C ASP A 221 -6.59 -1.12 -19.35
N GLU A 222 -6.75 -0.30 -20.38
CA GLU A 222 -7.98 -0.10 -21.15
C GLU A 222 -8.43 -1.33 -21.97
N ASN A 223 -7.55 -2.31 -22.18
CA ASN A 223 -7.82 -3.54 -22.93
C ASN A 223 -8.13 -4.73 -22.03
N GLY A 224 -8.01 -4.55 -20.71
CA GLY A 224 -8.37 -5.54 -19.71
C GLY A 224 -7.20 -5.97 -18.85
N MET A 225 -7.41 -7.05 -18.11
CA MET A 225 -6.44 -7.63 -17.18
C MET A 225 -5.71 -8.78 -17.87
N SER A 226 -4.38 -8.70 -17.93
CA SER A 226 -3.55 -9.67 -18.63
C SER A 226 -2.34 -10.09 -17.82
N LEU A 227 -1.98 -11.37 -17.94
CA LEU A 227 -0.65 -11.86 -17.63
C LEU A 227 0.27 -11.53 -18.81
N ILE A 228 1.43 -10.94 -18.54
CA ILE A 228 2.45 -10.60 -19.54
C ILE A 228 3.73 -11.32 -19.20
N VAL A 229 4.27 -12.05 -20.17
CA VAL A 229 5.62 -12.62 -20.09
C VAL A 229 6.46 -11.91 -21.13
N GLU A 230 7.47 -11.18 -20.68
CA GLU A 230 8.37 -10.42 -21.53
C GLU A 230 9.81 -10.91 -21.34
N GLU A 231 10.47 -11.20 -22.46
CA GLU A 231 11.84 -11.70 -22.46
C GLU A 231 12.82 -10.70 -23.06
N ILE A 232 13.91 -10.47 -22.32
CA ILE A 232 14.83 -9.37 -22.60
C ILE A 232 16.08 -9.90 -23.32
N SER A 233 16.56 -11.11 -23.02
CA SER A 233 17.72 -11.70 -23.69
C SER A 233 17.33 -12.57 -24.90
N GLU A 234 18.20 -12.66 -25.92
CA GLU A 234 17.95 -13.49 -27.10
C GLU A 234 17.69 -14.98 -26.75
N GLU A 235 18.38 -15.48 -25.71
CA GLU A 235 18.21 -16.86 -25.24
C GLU A 235 16.79 -17.09 -24.70
N GLU A 236 16.31 -16.17 -23.87
CA GLU A 236 14.97 -16.22 -23.30
C GLU A 236 13.88 -16.02 -24.34
N GLN A 237 14.08 -15.07 -25.25
CA GLN A 237 13.17 -14.87 -26.37
C GLN A 237 13.02 -16.17 -27.17
N GLN A 238 14.09 -16.96 -27.33
CA GLN A 238 14.00 -18.26 -27.97
C GLN A 238 13.26 -19.30 -27.09
N LYS A 239 13.42 -19.29 -25.76
CA LYS A 239 12.64 -20.13 -24.84
C LYS A 239 11.16 -19.81 -24.93
N LEU A 240 10.77 -18.53 -24.90
CA LEU A 240 9.37 -18.12 -25.00
C LEU A 240 8.78 -18.45 -26.38
N LYS A 241 9.53 -18.24 -27.46
CA LYS A 241 9.15 -18.70 -28.81
C LYS A 241 8.92 -20.21 -28.84
N ASN A 242 9.83 -21.00 -28.27
CA ASN A 242 9.73 -22.45 -28.20
C ASN A 242 8.53 -22.90 -27.36
N LEU A 243 8.25 -22.23 -26.23
CA LEU A 243 7.08 -22.47 -25.41
C LEU A 243 5.80 -22.28 -26.25
N PHE A 244 5.66 -21.14 -26.92
CA PHE A 244 4.49 -20.84 -27.74
C PHE A 244 4.37 -21.75 -28.97
N GLN A 245 5.47 -22.23 -29.54
CA GLN A 245 5.44 -23.12 -30.72
C GLN A 245 5.16 -24.59 -30.35
N ASN A 246 5.76 -25.07 -29.26
CA ASN A 246 5.77 -26.51 -28.94
C ASN A 246 4.75 -26.90 -27.87
N ARG A 247 4.36 -25.96 -26.99
CA ARG A 247 3.40 -26.19 -25.90
C ARG A 247 2.15 -25.32 -26.03
N LYS A 248 1.84 -24.86 -27.25
CA LYS A 248 0.67 -24.01 -27.52
C LYS A 248 -0.64 -24.62 -27.03
N THR A 249 -0.89 -25.88 -27.39
CA THR A 249 -2.13 -26.58 -27.01
C THR A 249 -2.24 -26.70 -25.50
N GLU A 250 -1.13 -27.00 -24.81
CA GLU A 250 -1.13 -27.07 -23.35
C GLU A 250 -1.38 -25.69 -22.71
N LEU A 251 -0.85 -24.61 -23.29
CA LEU A 251 -1.16 -23.23 -22.87
C LEU A 251 -2.65 -22.92 -23.06
N GLU A 252 -3.21 -23.20 -24.24
CA GLU A 252 -4.62 -22.97 -24.56
C GLU A 252 -5.55 -23.82 -23.65
N GLU A 253 -5.18 -25.05 -23.33
CA GLU A 253 -5.93 -25.90 -22.37
C GLU A 253 -5.81 -25.41 -20.93
N THR A 254 -4.67 -24.82 -20.55
CA THR A 254 -4.46 -24.30 -19.19
C THR A 254 -5.25 -23.01 -18.96
N PHE A 255 -5.40 -22.19 -20.01
CA PHE A 255 -6.08 -20.91 -19.98
C PHE A 255 -7.23 -20.90 -20.99
N GLU A 256 -8.16 -21.85 -20.85
CA GLU A 256 -9.20 -22.17 -21.85
C GLU A 256 -10.13 -21.01 -22.22
N ASP A 257 -10.39 -20.11 -21.27
CA ASP A 257 -11.24 -18.93 -21.47
C ASP A 257 -10.42 -17.66 -21.82
N SER A 258 -9.10 -17.78 -21.96
CA SER A 258 -8.21 -16.64 -22.15
C SER A 258 -7.80 -16.47 -23.60
N LYS A 259 -7.72 -15.22 -24.04
CA LYS A 259 -7.09 -14.88 -25.32
C LYS A 259 -5.57 -14.91 -25.15
N ILE A 260 -4.89 -15.77 -25.91
CA ILE A 260 -3.42 -15.88 -25.89
C ILE A 260 -2.84 -15.25 -27.16
N ILE A 261 -1.98 -14.25 -26.99
CA ILE A 261 -1.30 -13.54 -28.07
C ILE A 261 0.21 -13.65 -27.87
N PHE A 262 0.90 -14.11 -28.90
CA PHE A 262 2.36 -14.03 -28.97
C PHE A 262 2.77 -12.89 -29.90
N GLN A 263 3.54 -11.95 -29.37
CA GLN A 263 4.17 -10.86 -30.11
C GLN A 263 5.64 -11.19 -30.29
N PRO A 264 6.17 -11.25 -31.52
CA PRO A 264 7.57 -11.60 -31.74
C PRO A 264 8.53 -10.43 -31.44
N GLU A 265 8.07 -9.18 -31.57
CA GLU A 265 8.86 -7.96 -31.34
C GLU A 265 7.95 -6.84 -30.80
N PRO A 266 8.16 -6.35 -29.55
CA PRO A 266 8.97 -6.98 -28.51
C PRO A 266 8.49 -8.42 -28.22
N CYS A 267 9.41 -9.32 -27.85
CA CYS A 267 9.09 -10.73 -27.65
C CYS A 267 8.26 -10.90 -26.37
N LYS A 268 6.95 -11.00 -26.53
CA LYS A 268 5.97 -11.03 -25.43
C LYS A 268 4.93 -12.12 -25.64
N LEU A 269 4.54 -12.76 -24.56
CA LEU A 269 3.34 -13.58 -24.49
C LEU A 269 2.33 -12.87 -23.59
N ILE A 270 1.13 -12.65 -24.12
CA ILE A 270 0.04 -11.96 -23.43
C ILE A 270 -1.11 -12.94 -23.29
N ILE A 271 -1.56 -13.16 -22.06
CA ILE A 271 -2.71 -14.01 -21.75
C ILE A 271 -3.76 -13.11 -21.09
N THR A 272 -4.81 -12.75 -21.84
CA THR A 272 -5.90 -11.91 -21.33
C THR A 272 -6.83 -12.75 -20.46
N ILE A 273 -6.97 -12.36 -19.19
CA ILE A 273 -7.74 -13.06 -18.17
C ILE A 273 -9.16 -12.49 -18.04
N ASP A 274 -9.28 -11.18 -18.22
CA ASP A 274 -10.54 -10.44 -18.22
C ASP A 274 -10.43 -9.29 -19.23
N GLU A 275 -11.45 -9.06 -20.04
CA GLU A 275 -11.44 -8.01 -21.07
C GLU A 275 -11.90 -6.64 -20.53
N ARG A 276 -12.38 -6.58 -19.28
CA ARG A 276 -12.91 -5.35 -18.70
C ARG A 276 -11.76 -4.44 -18.24
N PRO A 277 -11.78 -3.15 -18.63
CA PRO A 277 -10.70 -2.22 -18.31
C PRO A 277 -10.65 -1.88 -16.82
N LEU A 278 -9.47 -1.47 -16.33
CA LEU A 278 -9.26 -1.11 -14.92
C LEU A 278 -10.23 -0.03 -14.42
N SER A 279 -10.65 0.88 -15.31
CA SER A 279 -11.62 1.93 -15.01
C SER A 279 -12.98 1.40 -14.52
N GLU A 280 -13.36 0.17 -14.86
CA GLU A 280 -14.62 -0.43 -14.35
C GLU A 280 -14.54 -0.86 -12.87
N PHE A 281 -13.33 -0.97 -12.32
CA PHE A 281 -13.09 -1.58 -11.00
C PHE A 281 -12.48 -0.63 -9.99
N ILE A 282 -11.82 0.43 -10.46
CA ILE A 282 -11.07 1.35 -9.63
C ILE A 282 -11.92 2.08 -8.58
N ASP A 283 -13.20 2.29 -8.89
CA ASP A 283 -14.18 2.92 -8.00
C ASP A 283 -15.00 1.90 -7.21
N LEU A 284 -14.82 0.60 -7.47
CA LEU A 284 -15.47 -0.44 -6.70
C LEU A 284 -14.74 -0.67 -5.37
N PRO A 285 -15.46 -1.00 -4.28
CA PRO A 285 -14.82 -1.44 -3.05
C PRO A 285 -13.88 -2.63 -3.31
N LEU A 286 -12.72 -2.66 -2.65
CA LEU A 286 -11.73 -3.72 -2.82
C LEU A 286 -12.33 -5.13 -2.71
N GLU A 287 -13.29 -5.35 -1.79
CA GLU A 287 -14.03 -6.61 -1.63
C GLU A 287 -14.67 -7.14 -2.92
N GLN A 288 -15.10 -6.26 -3.83
CA GLN A 288 -15.68 -6.65 -5.12
C GLN A 288 -14.60 -7.01 -6.14
N ASN A 289 -13.39 -6.45 -6.01
CA ASN A 289 -12.26 -6.72 -6.90
C ASN A 289 -11.49 -7.99 -6.51
N LYS A 290 -11.59 -8.44 -5.25
CA LYS A 290 -10.82 -9.57 -4.71
C LYS A 290 -10.87 -10.82 -5.58
N ILE A 291 -12.07 -11.28 -5.94
CA ILE A 291 -12.25 -12.52 -6.73
C ILE A 291 -11.42 -12.48 -8.02
N MET A 292 -11.37 -11.32 -8.68
CA MET A 292 -10.64 -11.17 -9.92
C MET A 292 -9.13 -11.11 -9.69
N LEU A 293 -8.69 -10.40 -8.66
CA LEU A 293 -7.27 -10.29 -8.29
C LEU A 293 -6.70 -11.65 -7.85
N GLU A 294 -7.48 -12.42 -7.11
CA GLU A 294 -7.16 -13.79 -6.71
C GLU A 294 -7.02 -14.68 -7.95
N LYS A 295 -7.96 -14.60 -8.90
CA LYS A 295 -7.87 -15.31 -10.19
C LYS A 295 -6.60 -14.94 -10.97
N LEU A 296 -6.25 -13.65 -11.05
CA LEU A 296 -5.01 -13.19 -11.69
C LEU A 296 -3.78 -13.80 -11.01
N ALA A 297 -3.75 -13.81 -9.68
CA ALA A 297 -2.62 -14.33 -8.90
C ALA A 297 -2.46 -15.84 -9.11
N GLU A 298 -3.58 -16.57 -9.05
CA GLU A 298 -3.63 -18.01 -9.34
C GLU A 298 -3.12 -18.32 -10.75
N TYR A 299 -3.50 -17.53 -11.75
CA TYR A 299 -3.07 -17.74 -13.14
C TYR A 299 -1.59 -17.45 -13.33
N GLN A 300 -1.07 -16.40 -12.68
CA GLN A 300 0.35 -16.09 -12.71
C GLN A 300 1.18 -17.20 -12.02
N MET A 301 0.75 -17.67 -10.84
CA MET A 301 1.38 -18.80 -10.14
C MET A 301 1.34 -20.06 -10.99
N LEU A 302 0.17 -20.38 -11.56
CA LEU A 302 -0.01 -21.55 -12.43
C LEU A 302 0.92 -21.48 -13.65
N PHE A 303 1.03 -20.30 -14.29
CA PHE A 303 1.94 -20.10 -15.39
C PHE A 303 3.39 -20.37 -14.97
N TYR A 304 3.83 -19.74 -13.89
CA TYR A 304 5.19 -19.86 -13.38
C TYR A 304 5.55 -21.31 -13.04
N HIS A 305 4.72 -22.00 -12.26
CA HIS A 305 4.98 -23.39 -11.87
C HIS A 305 4.93 -24.36 -13.06
N LYS A 306 4.00 -24.16 -14.00
CA LYS A 306 3.76 -25.11 -15.10
C LYS A 306 4.65 -24.87 -16.31
N PHE A 307 5.12 -23.65 -16.54
CA PHE A 307 5.83 -23.29 -17.78
C PHE A 307 7.21 -22.68 -17.54
N CYS A 308 7.51 -22.10 -16.37
CA CYS A 308 8.85 -21.58 -16.06
C CYS A 308 9.69 -22.57 -15.25
N LEU A 309 9.14 -23.17 -14.18
CA LEU A 309 9.89 -24.10 -13.32
C LEU A 309 10.00 -25.54 -13.85
N SER A 310 9.11 -25.95 -14.77
CA SER A 310 9.04 -27.32 -15.28
C SER A 310 9.94 -27.60 -16.49
N GLN A 311 10.81 -26.66 -16.84
CA GLN A 311 11.71 -26.73 -18.01
C GLN A 311 12.97 -27.57 -17.73
#